data_AF-R6NKB8-F1
#
_entry.id   AF-R6NKB8-F1
#
_cell.length_a   1.000
_cell.length_b   1.000
_cell.length_c   1.000
_cell.angle_alpha   90.00
_cell.angle_beta   90.00
_cell.angle_gamma   90.00
#
_symmetry.space_group_name_H-M   'P 1'
#
loop_
_entity.id
_entity.type
_entity.pdbx_description
1 polymer ?
#
loop_
_entity_poly.entity_id
_entity_poly.type
_entity_poly.pdbx_seq_one_letter_code
_entity_poly.pdbx_strand_id
1 'polypeptide(L)'
;MLSICAFVSLFSGLAAVASGFITNERILTALMLLAEVTSGCLASAGKLPLPILCAECAFGGLCVHMQVFALSGEADPPKKFFFMFRALHAALSAAVCAVLLRFFPVAQQTFAVYGEPHAWSHSAPASVSLLFLCALLILDLDTSKKKC
;
A
#
# COMPACT_ATOMS: atom_id res chain seq x y z
N MET A 1 8.12 6.46 13.46
CA MET A 1 6.81 5.77 13.51
C MET A 1 5.66 6.69 13.10
N LEU A 2 5.55 7.91 13.63
CA LEU A 2 4.47 8.84 13.28
C LEU A 2 4.34 9.11 11.76
N SER A 3 5.47 9.32 11.06
CA SER A 3 5.51 9.48 9.59
C SER A 3 4.98 8.25 8.84
N ILE A 4 5.30 7.03 9.30
CA ILE A 4 4.81 5.78 8.69
C ILE A 4 3.28 5.71 8.81
N CYS A 5 2.74 5.97 10.00
CA CYS A 5 1.30 6.00 10.23
C CYS A 5 0.62 7.06 9.35
N ALA A 6 1.23 8.24 9.19
CA ALA A 6 0.69 9.29 8.34
C ALA A 6 0.60 8.89 6.86
N PHE A 7 1.63 8.22 6.32
CA PHE A 7 1.59 7.69 4.96
C PHE A 7 0.53 6.61 4.77
N VAL A 8 0.41 5.67 5.71
CA VAL A 8 -0.62 4.62 5.65
C VAL A 8 -2.01 5.26 5.66
N SER A 9 -2.29 6.15 6.62
CA SER A 9 -3.58 6.85 6.70
C SER A 9 -3.88 7.70 5.46
N LEU A 10 -2.88 8.37 4.89
CA LEU A 10 -3.03 9.16 3.68
C LEU A 10 -3.43 8.29 2.49
N PHE A 11 -2.71 7.18 2.25
CA PHE A 11 -2.98 6.30 1.12
C PHE A 11 -4.29 5.53 1.28
N SER A 12 -4.60 5.03 2.48
CA SER A 12 -5.90 4.42 2.79
C SER A 12 -7.06 5.39 2.57
N GLY A 13 -6.89 6.67 2.94
CA GLY A 13 -7.92 7.68 2.70
C GLY A 13 -8.05 8.08 1.23
N LEU A 14 -6.94 8.20 0.49
CA LEU A 14 -6.97 8.42 -0.97
C LEU A 14 -7.64 7.26 -1.71
N ALA A 15 -7.37 6.03 -1.29
CA ALA A 15 -8.02 4.81 -1.74
C ALA A 15 -9.54 4.86 -1.55
N ALA A 16 -10.00 5.26 -0.35
CA ALA A 16 -11.41 5.42 -0.05
C ALA A 16 -12.05 6.52 -0.93
N VAL A 17 -11.38 7.66 -1.12
CA VAL A 17 -11.86 8.74 -1.99
C VAL A 17 -11.97 8.26 -3.44
N ALA A 18 -10.94 7.58 -3.96
CA ALA A 18 -10.92 7.04 -5.31
C ALA A 18 -12.08 6.05 -5.55
N SER A 19 -12.42 5.23 -4.55
CA SER A 19 -13.55 4.31 -4.61
C SER A 19 -14.92 5.00 -4.78
N GLY A 20 -15.03 6.26 -4.32
CA GLY A 20 -16.24 7.07 -4.51
C GLY A 20 -16.41 7.66 -5.91
N PHE A 21 -15.31 7.78 -6.69
CA PHE A 21 -15.32 8.38 -8.02
C PHE A 21 -15.16 7.36 -9.16
N ILE A 22 -14.44 6.25 -8.92
CA ILE A 22 -14.14 5.25 -9.94
C ILE A 22 -15.14 4.10 -9.83
N THR A 23 -16.02 4.00 -10.82
CA THR A 23 -17.04 2.93 -10.91
C THR A 23 -16.51 1.64 -11.52
N ASN A 24 -15.41 1.69 -12.28
CA ASN A 24 -14.83 0.50 -12.89
C ASN A 24 -13.98 -0.28 -11.88
N GLU A 25 -14.50 -1.43 -11.43
CA GLU A 25 -13.83 -2.27 -10.43
C GLU A 25 -12.42 -2.69 -10.80
N ARG A 26 -12.13 -2.95 -12.09
CA ARG A 26 -10.80 -3.44 -12.51
C ARG A 26 -9.76 -2.33 -12.38
N ILE A 27 -10.13 -1.11 -12.78
CA ILE A 27 -9.28 0.08 -12.67
C ILE A 27 -9.07 0.43 -11.20
N LEU A 28 -10.15 0.42 -10.41
CA LEU A 28 -10.06 0.68 -8.97
C LEU A 28 -9.15 -0.35 -8.28
N THR A 29 -9.31 -1.64 -8.57
CA THR A 29 -8.48 -2.70 -7.98
C THR A 29 -7.00 -2.53 -8.36
N ALA A 30 -6.71 -2.24 -9.63
CA ALA A 30 -5.34 -1.99 -10.08
C ALA A 30 -4.72 -0.75 -9.41
N LEU A 31 -5.51 0.33 -9.27
CA LEU A 31 -5.06 1.54 -8.57
C LEU A 31 -4.77 1.25 -7.09
N MET A 32 -5.65 0.51 -6.42
CA MET A 32 -5.51 0.12 -5.02
C MET A 32 -4.25 -0.73 -4.81
N LEU A 33 -4.03 -1.75 -5.65
CA LEU A 33 -2.83 -2.59 -5.64
C LEU A 33 -1.54 -1.78 -5.77
N LEU A 34 -1.52 -0.80 -6.69
CA LEU A 34 -0.36 0.08 -6.88
C LEU A 34 -0.17 1.08 -5.74
N ALA A 35 -1.26 1.60 -5.18
CA ALA A 35 -1.22 2.64 -4.16
C ALA A 35 -0.82 2.09 -2.78
N GLU A 36 -1.54 1.06 -2.32
CA GLU A 36 -1.40 0.48 -0.98
C GLU A 36 -1.72 -1.02 -1.00
N VAL A 37 -0.80 -1.81 -0.44
CA VAL A 37 -0.94 -3.27 -0.37
C VAL A 37 -2.14 -3.76 0.43
N THR A 38 -2.52 -3.09 1.53
CA THR A 38 -3.61 -3.55 2.42
C THR A 38 -4.96 -3.52 1.72
N SER A 39 -5.38 -2.34 1.27
CA SER A 39 -6.64 -2.16 0.53
C SER A 39 -6.63 -2.89 -0.82
N GLY A 40 -5.47 -2.92 -1.50
CA GLY A 40 -5.28 -3.65 -2.76
C GLY A 40 -5.49 -5.17 -2.62
N CYS A 41 -4.89 -5.79 -1.60
CA CYS A 41 -5.07 -7.21 -1.30
C CYS A 41 -6.52 -7.53 -0.95
N LEU A 42 -7.20 -6.67 -0.18
CA LEU A 42 -8.62 -6.85 0.14
C LEU A 42 -9.50 -6.82 -1.12
N ALA A 43 -9.30 -5.82 -1.99
CA ALA A 43 -10.05 -5.70 -3.24
C ALA A 43 -9.80 -6.87 -4.22
N SER A 44 -8.62 -7.49 -4.12
CA SER A 44 -8.14 -8.55 -5.00
C SER A 44 -8.39 -9.96 -4.46
N ALA A 45 -8.74 -10.09 -3.17
CA ALA A 45 -8.98 -11.37 -2.52
C ALA A 45 -10.11 -12.14 -3.22
N GLY A 46 -9.82 -13.38 -3.64
CA GLY A 46 -10.76 -14.21 -4.39
C GLY A 46 -10.96 -13.84 -5.87
N LYS A 47 -10.43 -12.70 -6.34
CA LYS A 47 -10.50 -12.27 -7.75
C LYS A 47 -9.21 -12.58 -8.53
N LEU A 48 -8.06 -12.45 -7.87
CA LEU A 48 -6.74 -12.69 -8.48
C LEU A 48 -6.11 -14.00 -7.96
N PRO A 49 -5.28 -14.67 -8.79
CA PRO A 49 -4.58 -15.87 -8.39
C PRO A 49 -3.53 -15.56 -7.30
N LEU A 50 -3.31 -16.53 -6.41
CA LEU A 50 -2.42 -16.41 -5.24
C LEU A 50 -1.00 -15.91 -5.56
N PRO A 51 -0.34 -16.32 -6.67
CA PRO A 51 0.98 -15.79 -7.02
C PRO A 51 1.00 -14.29 -7.25
N ILE A 52 -0.08 -13.72 -7.82
CA ILE A 52 -0.16 -12.27 -8.05
C ILE A 52 -0.33 -11.53 -6.72
N LEU A 53 -1.21 -12.03 -5.84
CA LEU A 53 -1.34 -11.48 -4.49
C LEU A 53 -0.01 -11.49 -3.72
N CYS A 54 0.77 -12.58 -3.87
CA CYS A 54 2.10 -12.71 -3.27
C CYS A 54 3.13 -11.72 -3.86
N ALA A 55 3.05 -11.45 -5.16
CA ALA A 55 3.85 -10.43 -5.82
C ALA A 55 3.55 -9.03 -5.27
N GLU A 56 2.27 -8.70 -5.13
CA GLU A 56 1.79 -7.42 -4.62
C GLU A 56 2.20 -7.20 -3.17
N CYS A 57 2.08 -8.23 -2.32
CA CYS A 57 2.59 -8.20 -0.95
C CYS A 57 4.10 -7.91 -0.88
N ALA A 58 4.88 -8.51 -1.78
CA ALA A 58 6.32 -8.32 -1.86
C ALA A 58 6.73 -6.95 -2.43
N PHE A 59 5.93 -6.42 -3.36
CA PHE A 59 6.11 -5.08 -3.92
C PHE A 59 5.81 -3.97 -2.91
N GLY A 60 4.74 -4.14 -2.12
CA GLY A 60 4.36 -3.29 -0.98
C GLY A 60 3.59 -2.00 -1.33
N GLY A 61 3.41 -1.69 -2.61
CA GLY A 61 2.71 -0.50 -3.10
C GLY A 61 3.51 0.81 -2.92
N LEU A 62 3.02 1.87 -3.58
CA LEU A 62 3.66 3.19 -3.60
C LEU A 62 3.73 3.81 -2.19
N CYS A 63 2.76 3.53 -1.33
CA CYS A 63 2.75 3.94 0.06
C CYS A 63 4.05 3.55 0.79
N VAL A 64 4.47 2.29 0.70
CA VAL A 64 5.70 1.80 1.34
C VAL A 64 6.94 2.39 0.70
N HIS A 65 6.92 2.63 -0.62
CA HIS A 65 8.05 3.24 -1.32
C HIS A 65 8.29 4.67 -0.83
N MET A 66 7.22 5.45 -0.68
CA MET A 66 7.30 6.80 -0.13
C MET A 66 7.76 6.80 1.33
N GLN A 67 7.31 5.83 2.15
CA GLN A 67 7.79 5.68 3.52
C GLN A 67 9.29 5.42 3.57
N VAL A 68 9.81 4.56 2.69
CA VAL A 68 11.25 4.28 2.62
C VAL A 68 12.00 5.56 2.25
N PHE A 69 11.60 6.28 1.20
CA PHE A 69 12.28 7.51 0.78
C PHE A 69 12.21 8.62 1.85
N ALA A 70 11.10 8.77 2.57
CA ALA A 70 10.99 9.72 3.68
C ALA A 70 11.88 9.34 4.88
N LEU A 71 12.22 8.06 5.03
CA LEU A 71 13.03 7.57 6.14
C LEU A 71 14.54 7.49 5.81
N SER A 72 14.91 7.26 4.55
CA SER A 72 16.29 7.02 4.11
C SER A 72 17.25 8.20 4.32
N GLY A 73 16.74 9.43 4.47
CA GLY A 73 17.57 10.61 4.78
C GLY A 73 18.68 10.83 3.74
N GLU A 74 19.93 10.94 4.19
CA GLU A 74 21.10 11.13 3.31
C GLU A 74 21.55 9.85 2.58
N ALA A 75 21.11 8.68 3.03
CA ALA A 75 21.44 7.38 2.41
C ALA A 75 20.35 6.96 1.39
N ASP A 76 19.82 7.92 0.63
CA ASP A 76 18.72 7.64 -0.30
C ASP A 76 19.20 6.74 -1.45
N PRO A 77 18.68 5.51 -1.58
CA PRO A 77 19.06 4.66 -2.69
C PRO A 77 18.62 5.31 -4.01
N PRO A 78 19.38 5.12 -5.10
CA PRO A 78 18.96 5.63 -6.39
C PRO A 78 17.60 5.04 -6.76
N LYS A 79 16.57 5.90 -6.86
CA LYS A 79 15.14 5.55 -6.95
C LYS A 79 14.84 4.48 -8.00
N LYS A 80 15.53 4.54 -9.15
CA LYS A 80 15.41 3.57 -10.24
C LYS A 80 15.82 2.15 -9.80
N PHE A 81 16.95 2.02 -9.11
CA PHE A 81 17.42 0.72 -8.62
C PHE A 81 16.52 0.20 -7.51
N PHE A 82 16.08 1.07 -6.58
CA PHE A 82 15.14 0.67 -5.53
C PHE A 82 13.87 0.06 -6.13
N PHE A 83 13.25 0.75 -7.10
CA PHE A 83 12.05 0.27 -7.76
C PHE A 83 12.29 -1.02 -8.55
N MET A 84 13.42 -1.11 -9.26
CA MET A 84 13.80 -2.32 -10.01
C MET A 84 13.99 -3.53 -9.09
N PHE A 85 14.68 -3.38 -7.96
CA PHE A 85 14.86 -4.47 -6.99
C PHE A 85 13.54 -4.86 -6.33
N ARG A 86 12.64 -3.91 -6.07
CA ARG A 86 11.28 -4.21 -5.59
C ARG A 86 10.45 -4.98 -6.61
N ALA A 87 10.51 -4.60 -7.87
CA ALA A 87 9.85 -5.33 -8.95
C ALA A 87 10.45 -6.74 -9.14
N LEU A 88 11.77 -6.88 -9.06
CA LEU A 88 12.45 -8.17 -9.11
C LEU A 88 12.05 -9.06 -7.92
N HIS A 89 12.02 -8.50 -6.71
CA HIS A 89 11.60 -9.21 -5.52
C HIS A 89 10.13 -9.68 -5.62
N ALA A 90 9.23 -8.83 -6.14
CA ALA A 90 7.85 -9.20 -6.41
C ALA A 90 7.74 -10.36 -7.42
N ALA A 91 8.49 -10.30 -8.52
CA ALA A 91 8.53 -11.37 -9.52
C ALA A 91 9.07 -12.69 -8.95
N LEU A 92 10.14 -12.63 -8.15
CA LEU A 92 10.70 -13.80 -7.47
C LEU A 92 9.70 -14.39 -6.47
N SER A 93 9.02 -13.54 -5.68
CA SER A 93 7.99 -13.96 -4.74
C SER A 93 6.85 -14.70 -5.45
N ALA A 94 6.38 -14.15 -6.58
CA ALA A 94 5.36 -14.78 -7.41
C ALA A 94 5.81 -16.14 -7.96
N ALA A 95 7.05 -16.22 -8.46
CA ALA A 95 7.61 -17.46 -9.00
C ALA A 95 7.74 -18.54 -7.92
N VAL A 96 8.24 -18.18 -6.74
CA VAL A 96 8.34 -19.08 -5.59
C VAL A 96 6.95 -19.58 -5.20
N CYS A 97 5.97 -18.68 -5.06
CA CYS A 97 4.58 -19.05 -4.77
C CYS A 97 4.00 -20.02 -5.81
N ALA A 98 4.21 -19.75 -7.11
CA ALA A 98 3.74 -20.62 -8.19
C ALA A 98 4.39 -22.01 -8.15
N VAL A 99 5.68 -22.10 -7.80
CA VAL A 99 6.38 -23.39 -7.62
C VAL A 99 5.82 -24.13 -6.41
N LEU A 100 5.62 -23.45 -5.28
CA LEU A 100 5.05 -24.07 -4.07
C LEU A 100 3.66 -24.64 -4.32
N LEU A 101 2.81 -23.94 -5.07
CA LEU A 101 1.47 -24.41 -5.41
C LEU A 101 1.45 -25.67 -6.30
N ARG A 102 2.55 -25.98 -7.02
CA ARG A 102 2.68 -27.26 -7.73
C ARG A 102 2.87 -28.44 -6.78
N PHE A 103 3.54 -28.21 -5.64
CA PHE A 103 3.75 -29.23 -4.61
C PHE A 103 2.57 -29.31 -3.63
N PHE A 104 1.95 -28.16 -3.33
CA PHE A 104 0.85 -28.01 -2.38
C PHE A 104 -0.29 -27.22 -3.03
N PRO A 105 -1.20 -27.88 -3.78
CA PRO A 105 -2.28 -27.21 -4.50
C PRO A 105 -3.45 -26.85 -3.57
N VAL A 106 -3.16 -26.20 -2.45
CA VAL A 106 -4.15 -25.75 -1.46
C VAL A 106 -3.90 -24.28 -1.14
N ALA A 107 -4.82 -23.43 -1.56
CA ALA A 107 -4.87 -22.03 -1.13
C ALA A 107 -5.96 -21.90 -0.07
N GLN A 108 -5.57 -21.70 1.18
CA GLN A 108 -6.50 -21.50 2.30
C GLN A 108 -6.36 -20.09 2.86
N GLN A 109 -7.47 -19.47 3.23
CA GLN A 109 -7.45 -18.17 3.89
C GLN A 109 -6.85 -18.32 5.29
N THR A 110 -5.71 -17.67 5.55
CA THR A 110 -4.99 -17.73 6.83
C THR A 110 -5.27 -16.54 7.73
N PHE A 111 -5.95 -15.51 7.22
CA PHE A 111 -6.27 -14.30 7.97
C PHE A 111 -7.60 -13.71 7.50
N ALA A 112 -8.49 -13.43 8.43
CA ALA A 112 -9.72 -12.67 8.21
C ALA A 112 -9.75 -11.54 9.24
N VAL A 113 -9.97 -10.30 8.78
CA VAL A 113 -10.22 -9.18 9.67
C VAL A 113 -11.63 -9.33 10.21
N TYR A 114 -11.75 -9.65 11.51
CA TYR A 114 -13.03 -9.64 12.21
C TYR A 114 -13.28 -8.23 12.75
N GLY A 115 -14.18 -7.49 12.11
CA GLY A 115 -14.60 -6.15 12.52
C GLY A 115 -14.95 -5.28 11.32
N GLU A 116 -16.13 -4.66 11.35
CA GLU A 116 -16.50 -3.63 10.37
C GLU A 116 -15.48 -2.48 10.44
N PRO A 117 -14.96 -1.98 9.30
CA PRO A 117 -14.09 -0.81 9.30
C PRO A 117 -14.87 0.38 9.86
N HIS A 118 -14.59 0.76 11.10
CA HIS A 118 -15.25 1.90 11.74
C HIS A 118 -14.84 3.18 10.99
N ALA A 119 -15.81 3.89 10.43
CA ALA A 119 -15.57 5.20 9.84
C ALA A 119 -15.31 6.22 10.95
N TRP A 120 -14.05 6.62 11.14
CA TRP A 120 -13.65 7.62 12.14
C TRP A 120 -14.01 9.07 11.75
N SER A 121 -14.45 9.27 10.51
CA SER A 121 -14.89 10.56 9.98
C SER A 121 -16.31 10.43 9.45
N HIS A 122 -17.23 11.21 10.04
CA HIS A 122 -18.66 11.19 9.71
C HIS A 122 -19.04 12.23 8.62
N SER A 123 -18.09 13.03 8.13
CA SER A 123 -18.36 14.07 7.11
C SER A 123 -17.22 14.23 6.11
N ALA A 124 -17.58 14.52 4.85
CA ALA A 124 -16.60 14.74 3.78
C ALA A 124 -15.57 15.84 4.10
N PRO A 125 -15.94 17.00 4.70
CA PRO A 125 -14.96 18.02 5.09
C PRO A 125 -13.96 17.54 6.16
N ALA A 126 -14.42 16.72 7.11
CA ALA A 126 -13.54 16.15 8.14
C ALA A 126 -12.53 15.17 7.52
N SER A 127 -12.96 14.35 6.55
CA SER A 127 -12.07 13.44 5.82
C SER A 127 -11.00 14.19 5.01
N VAL A 128 -11.39 15.26 4.31
CA VAL A 128 -10.43 16.12 3.57
C VAL A 128 -9.43 16.78 4.52
N SER A 129 -9.91 17.29 5.66
CA SER A 129 -9.05 17.92 6.67
C SER A 129 -8.04 16.93 7.27
N LEU A 130 -8.46 15.69 7.54
CA LEU A 130 -7.57 14.62 8.02
C LEU A 130 -6.49 14.26 6.99
N LEU A 131 -6.86 14.12 5.72
CA LEU A 131 -5.90 13.89 4.64
C LEU A 131 -4.89 15.03 4.52
N PHE A 132 -5.38 16.27 4.62
CA PHE A 132 -4.54 17.47 4.57
C PHE A 132 -3.57 17.52 5.76
N LEU A 133 -4.04 17.24 6.97
CA LEU A 133 -3.20 17.17 8.17
C LEU A 133 -2.16 16.05 8.07
N CYS A 134 -2.50 14.87 7.51
CA CYS A 134 -1.53 13.81 7.27
C CYS A 134 -0.42 14.28 6.32
N ALA A 135 -0.77 15.01 5.25
CA ALA A 135 0.21 15.57 4.32
C ALA A 135 1.10 16.62 5.00
N LEU A 136 0.52 17.56 5.76
CA LEU A 136 1.29 18.56 6.50
C LEU A 136 2.24 17.91 7.51
N LEU A 137 1.77 16.90 8.25
CA LEU A 137 2.59 16.18 9.22
C LEU A 137 3.79 15.50 8.56
N ILE A 138 3.61 14.92 7.37
CA ILE A 138 4.72 14.34 6.59
C ILE A 138 5.74 15.43 6.24
N LEU A 139 5.29 16.60 5.76
CA LEU A 139 6.17 17.70 5.37
C LEU A 139 6.90 18.33 6.57
N ASP A 140 6.23 18.50 7.71
CA ASP A 140 6.84 19.04 8.93
C ASP A 140 7.92 18.09 9.47
N LEU A 141 7.68 16.79 9.45
CA LEU A 141 8.67 15.80 9.86
C LEU A 141 9.89 15.76 8.92
N ASP A 142 9.68 16.01 7.62
CA ASP A 142 10.77 16.08 6.63
C ASP A 142 11.61 17.35 6.78
N THR A 143 10.99 18.50 7.05
CA THR A 143 11.72 19.76 7.29
C THR A 143 12.54 19.72 8.58
N SER A 144 12.05 19.03 9.61
CA SER A 144 12.81 18.84 10.85
C SER A 144 14.10 18.02 10.64
N LYS A 145 14.13 17.11 9.68
CA LYS A 145 15.34 16.31 9.36
C LYS A 145 16.44 17.10 8.66
N LYS A 146 16.10 18.14 7.89
CA LYS A 146 17.05 18.94 7.11
C LYS A 146 17.75 20.05 7.91
N LYS A 147 17.38 20.25 9.18
CA LYS A 147 17.95 21.30 10.06
C LYS A 147 19.12 20.82 10.93
N CYS A 148 19.64 19.60 10.71
CA CYS A 148 20.84 19.10 11.36
C CYS A 148 22.03 19.17 10.41
#